data_AF-A0A9E5TDR6-F1
#
_entry.id   AF-A0A9E5TDR6-F1
#
_cell.length_a   1.000
_cell.length_b   1.000
_cell.length_c   1.000
_cell.angle_alpha   90.00
_cell.angle_beta   90.00
_cell.angle_gamma   90.00
#
_symmetry.space_group_name_H-M   'P 1'
#
loop_
_entity.id
_entity.type
_entity.pdbx_description
1 polymer ?
#
loop_
_entity_poly.entity_id
_entity_poly.type
_entity_poly.pdbx_seq_one_letter_code
_entity_poly.pdbx_strand_id
1 'polypeptide(L)'
;MLALTIVVYSTGEGPSRVGMTFDRQLEHAELENRIQRLGEKASWHIEKLRLRDEADPEDGRMLTLVSFECDEIVDWEKGSLGLKPLVKEFASETRFQVAFLVPGMENFSGPSGYSENGLQVRLIPGDEVYEYEVTPAQGQPEAADEEPSNSSPEEESGGIGLIVLLIIIASLASLGVVIGWLRCGKKKKNCQE
;
A
#
# COMPACT_ATOMS: atom_id res chain seq x y z
N MET A 1 7.38 5.99 -14.54
CA MET A 1 6.44 6.34 -13.46
C MET A 1 6.93 5.64 -12.21
N LEU A 2 6.92 6.31 -11.06
CA LEU A 2 7.42 5.75 -9.80
C LEU A 2 6.26 5.07 -9.08
N ALA A 3 6.40 3.79 -8.77
CA ALA A 3 5.44 3.03 -7.98
C ALA A 3 5.91 2.88 -6.53
N LEU A 4 5.00 3.13 -5.60
CA LEU A 4 5.19 2.93 -4.16
C LEU A 4 4.09 2.01 -3.64
N THR A 5 4.50 0.89 -3.04
CA THR A 5 3.59 0.00 -2.30
C THR A 5 3.77 0.24 -0.81
N ILE A 6 2.67 0.45 -0.09
CA ILE A 6 2.64 0.61 1.36
C ILE A 6 1.77 -0.51 1.93
N VAL A 7 2.28 -1.24 2.91
CA VAL A 7 1.51 -2.22 3.66
C VAL A 7 1.44 -1.75 5.10
N VAL A 8 0.24 -1.56 5.62
CA VAL A 8 0.01 -1.22 7.01
C VAL A 8 -0.67 -2.40 7.68
N TYR A 9 0.02 -3.00 8.65
CA TYR A 9 -0.49 -4.06 9.50
C TYR A 9 -0.73 -3.52 10.90
N SER A 10 -1.96 -3.62 11.39
CA SER A 10 -2.29 -3.19 12.75
C SER A 10 -3.14 -4.24 13.45
N THR A 11 -2.96 -4.41 14.76
CA THR A 11 -3.68 -5.45 15.52
C THR A 11 -4.70 -4.90 16.50
N GLY A 12 -4.77 -3.56 16.64
CA GLY A 12 -5.52 -2.89 17.71
C GLY A 12 -4.76 -2.80 19.02
N GLU A 13 -3.72 -3.61 19.20
CA GLU A 13 -2.85 -3.61 20.37
C GLU A 13 -1.42 -3.21 19.99
N GLY A 14 -0.96 -2.07 20.52
CA GLY A 14 0.40 -1.55 20.28
C GLY A 14 0.59 -0.90 18.90
N PRO A 15 1.85 -0.63 18.53
CA PRO A 15 2.17 0.10 17.32
C PRO A 15 1.85 -0.71 16.06
N SER A 16 1.38 0.00 15.04
CA SER A 16 1.18 -0.56 13.70
C SER A 16 2.53 -0.79 13.04
N ARG A 17 2.63 -1.85 12.23
CA ARG A 17 3.81 -2.10 11.39
C ARG A 17 3.55 -1.58 10.00
N VAL A 18 4.45 -0.74 9.52
CA VAL A 18 4.40 -0.17 8.17
C VAL A 18 5.56 -0.73 7.37
N GLY A 19 5.25 -1.31 6.22
CA GLY A 19 6.22 -1.68 5.19
C GLY A 19 6.01 -0.78 3.98
N MET A 20 7.09 -0.32 3.36
CA MET A 20 7.03 0.40 2.09
C MET A 20 8.03 -0.20 1.11
N THR A 21 7.67 -0.24 -0.16
CA THR A 21 8.53 -0.73 -1.24
C THR A 21 8.49 0.25 -2.40
N PHE A 22 9.66 0.77 -2.74
CA PHE A 22 9.88 1.67 -3.87
C PHE A 22 10.42 0.85 -5.04
N ASP A 23 9.86 1.08 -6.23
CA ASP A 23 10.20 0.39 -7.47
C ASP A 23 11.60 0.71 -8.05
N ARG A 24 12.42 1.40 -7.26
CA ARG A 24 13.79 1.80 -7.57
C ARG A 24 14.60 1.97 -6.30
N GLN A 25 15.91 2.05 -6.47
CA GLN A 25 16.82 2.46 -5.42
C GLN A 25 16.68 3.96 -5.13
N LEU A 26 16.52 4.30 -3.86
CA LEU A 26 16.49 5.66 -3.33
C LEU A 26 17.66 5.90 -2.38
N GLU A 27 18.04 7.16 -2.19
CA GLU A 27 19.03 7.51 -1.19
C GLU A 27 18.43 7.34 0.22
N HIS A 28 19.07 6.53 1.07
CA HIS A 28 18.55 6.22 2.40
C HIS A 28 18.45 7.45 3.30
N ALA A 29 19.42 8.36 3.24
CA ALA A 29 19.42 9.57 4.06
C ALA A 29 18.26 10.51 3.67
N GLU A 30 17.98 10.67 2.38
CA GLU A 30 16.83 11.44 1.92
C GLU A 30 15.51 10.81 2.39
N LEU A 31 15.39 9.49 2.24
CA LEU A 31 14.18 8.76 2.58
C LEU A 31 13.92 8.72 4.09
N GLU A 32 14.94 8.55 4.91
CA GLU A 32 14.87 8.68 6.37
C GLU A 32 14.31 10.05 6.78
N ASN A 33 14.86 11.13 6.20
CA ASN A 33 14.37 12.48 6.44
C ASN A 33 12.90 12.67 5.99
N ARG A 34 12.50 12.09 4.86
CA ARG A 34 11.10 12.12 4.39
C ARG A 34 10.16 11.42 5.38
N ILE A 35 10.55 10.24 5.86
CA ILE A 35 9.76 9.46 6.83
C ILE A 35 9.66 10.19 8.16
N GLN A 36 10.73 10.83 8.62
CA GLN A 36 10.69 11.59 9.86
C GLN A 36 9.78 12.82 9.75
N ARG A 37 9.85 13.56 8.63
CA ARG A 37 8.92 14.66 8.34
C ARG A 37 7.47 14.21 8.21
N LEU A 38 7.23 13.02 7.66
CA LEU A 38 5.90 12.42 7.63
C LEU A 38 5.37 12.22 9.05
N GLY A 39 6.20 11.65 9.93
CA GLY A 39 5.87 11.47 11.35
C GLY A 39 5.49 12.79 12.02
N GLU A 40 6.33 13.80 11.87
CA GLU A 40 6.10 15.14 12.43
C GLU A 40 4.80 15.79 11.91
N LYS A 41 4.55 15.75 10.59
CA LYS A 41 3.35 16.36 9.97
C LYS A 41 2.06 15.63 10.35
N ALA A 42 2.15 14.33 10.57
CA ALA A 42 1.01 13.48 10.91
C ALA A 42 0.80 13.34 12.41
N SER A 43 1.71 13.90 13.23
CA SER A 43 1.82 13.62 14.67
C SER A 43 2.00 12.13 14.97
N TRP A 44 2.60 11.36 14.07
CA TRP A 44 2.85 9.94 14.27
C TRP A 44 4.18 9.71 14.99
N HIS A 45 4.16 8.80 15.96
CA HIS A 45 5.36 8.34 16.63
C HIS A 45 5.97 7.17 15.84
N ILE A 46 7.08 7.43 15.16
CA ILE A 46 7.78 6.45 14.32
C ILE A 46 8.96 5.86 15.09
N GLU A 47 8.99 4.53 15.19
CA GLU A 47 10.05 3.77 15.82
C GLU A 47 10.62 2.69 14.91
N LYS A 48 11.84 2.22 15.26
CA LYS A 48 12.49 1.06 14.62
C LYS A 48 12.54 1.16 13.10
N LEU A 49 12.75 2.36 12.57
CA LEU A 49 12.93 2.59 11.15
C LEU A 49 14.12 1.79 10.61
N ARG A 50 13.88 1.04 9.53
CA ARG A 50 14.88 0.26 8.81
C ARG A 50 14.72 0.48 7.32
N LEU A 51 15.83 0.75 6.65
CA LEU A 51 15.93 0.85 5.21
C LEU A 51 16.87 -0.24 4.72
N ARG A 52 16.55 -0.87 3.60
CA ARG A 52 17.44 -1.79 2.91
C ARG A 52 17.19 -1.75 1.42
N ASP A 53 18.20 -2.10 0.64
CA ASP A 53 18.04 -2.33 -0.78
C ASP A 53 18.01 -3.82 -1.07
N GLU A 54 17.16 -4.23 -2.01
CA GLU A 54 16.99 -5.63 -2.40
C GLU A 54 16.84 -5.69 -3.93
N ALA A 55 17.42 -6.71 -4.56
CA ALA A 55 17.22 -6.91 -5.99
C ALA A 55 15.84 -7.52 -6.25
N ASP A 56 15.09 -6.94 -7.17
CA ASP A 56 13.82 -7.46 -7.64
C ASP A 56 14.05 -8.86 -8.23
N PRO A 57 13.34 -9.90 -7.76
CA PRO A 57 13.53 -11.26 -8.26
C PRO A 57 13.10 -11.43 -9.73
N GLU A 58 12.28 -10.52 -10.27
CA GLU A 58 11.76 -10.64 -11.65
C GLU A 58 12.73 -10.09 -12.69
N ASP A 59 13.28 -8.89 -12.46
CA ASP A 59 14.11 -8.18 -13.43
C ASP A 59 15.50 -7.78 -12.91
N GLY A 60 15.80 -8.05 -11.64
CA GLY A 60 17.09 -7.78 -11.01
C GLY A 60 17.35 -6.32 -10.69
N ARG A 61 16.38 -5.41 -10.88
CA ARG A 61 16.56 -4.00 -10.52
C ARG A 61 16.67 -3.83 -9.00
N MET A 62 17.44 -2.84 -8.56
CA MET A 62 17.52 -2.53 -7.13
C MET A 62 16.27 -1.78 -6.69
N LEU A 63 15.62 -2.29 -5.65
CA LEU A 63 14.47 -1.71 -4.96
C LEU A 63 14.92 -1.18 -3.60
N THR A 64 14.26 -0.15 -3.10
CA THR A 64 14.42 0.29 -1.69
C THR A 64 13.21 -0.14 -0.89
N LEU A 65 13.46 -0.83 0.22
CA LEU A 65 12.47 -1.32 1.16
C LEU A 65 12.61 -0.57 2.47
N VAL A 66 11.47 -0.18 3.03
CA VAL A 66 11.36 0.53 4.30
C VAL A 66 10.47 -0.29 5.23
N SER A 67 10.84 -0.36 6.50
CA SER A 67 9.94 -0.85 7.54
C SER A 67 10.08 -0.02 8.81
N PHE A 68 8.97 0.29 9.47
CA PHE A 68 8.95 0.96 10.76
C PHE A 68 7.72 0.56 11.60
N GLU A 69 7.78 0.84 12.89
CA GLU A 69 6.64 0.79 13.80
C GLU A 69 6.08 2.19 13.97
N CYS A 70 4.75 2.31 14.03
CA CYS A 70 4.05 3.59 14.01
C CYS A 70 2.80 3.53 14.89
N ASP A 71 2.74 4.38 15.90
CA ASP A 71 1.49 4.65 16.62
C ASP A 71 0.63 5.65 15.81
N GLU A 72 -0.68 5.64 16.07
CA GLU A 72 -1.63 6.65 15.58
C GLU A 72 -1.84 6.75 14.06
N ILE A 73 -1.24 5.86 13.26
CA ILE A 73 -1.54 5.76 11.82
C ILE A 73 -2.99 5.30 11.56
N VAL A 74 -3.54 4.49 12.47
CA VAL A 74 -4.95 4.06 12.48
C VAL A 74 -5.69 4.77 13.60
N ASP A 75 -6.76 5.48 13.25
CA ASP A 75 -7.73 5.99 14.21
C ASP A 75 -8.80 4.90 14.43
N TRP A 76 -8.64 4.16 15.52
CA TRP A 76 -9.52 3.05 15.91
C TRP A 76 -10.90 3.50 16.37
N GLU A 77 -11.01 4.71 16.92
CA GLU A 77 -12.29 5.28 17.35
C GLU A 77 -13.16 5.59 16.13
N LYS A 78 -12.54 6.15 15.07
CA LYS A 78 -13.23 6.47 13.82
C LYS A 78 -13.21 5.35 12.78
N GLY A 79 -12.47 4.27 13.02
CA GLY A 79 -12.25 3.20 12.06
C GLY A 79 -11.65 3.71 10.75
N SER A 80 -10.63 4.56 10.82
CA SER A 80 -10.04 5.23 9.65
C SER A 80 -8.51 5.18 9.65
N LEU A 81 -7.92 5.22 8.45
CA LEU A 81 -6.47 5.25 8.24
C LEU A 81 -6.04 6.68 7.86
N GLY A 82 -4.95 7.15 8.46
CA GLY A 82 -4.36 8.45 8.13
C GLY A 82 -3.66 8.46 6.76
N LEU A 83 -4.42 8.31 5.68
CA LEU A 83 -3.89 8.30 4.30
C LEU A 83 -3.38 9.67 3.84
N LYS A 84 -4.02 10.75 4.30
CA LYS A 84 -3.74 12.10 3.83
C LYS A 84 -2.27 12.52 4.04
N PRO A 85 -1.63 12.31 5.21
CA PRO A 85 -0.20 12.56 5.37
C PRO A 85 0.69 11.76 4.40
N LEU A 86 0.39 10.48 4.17
CA LEU A 86 1.14 9.63 3.23
C LEU A 86 1.04 10.17 1.80
N VAL A 87 -0.18 10.45 1.34
CA VAL A 87 -0.42 10.99 -0.01
C VAL A 87 0.29 12.33 -0.20
N LYS A 88 0.35 13.17 0.83
CA LYS A 88 1.05 14.46 0.74
C LYS A 88 2.57 14.33 0.70
N GLU A 89 3.17 13.47 1.52
CA GLU A 89 4.63 13.33 1.56
C GLU A 89 5.18 12.63 0.31
N PHE A 90 4.37 11.75 -0.28
CA PHE A 90 4.77 10.97 -1.45
C PHE A 90 3.96 11.34 -2.72
N ALA A 91 3.37 12.54 -2.79
CA ALA A 91 2.60 12.97 -3.97
C ALA A 91 3.39 12.90 -5.30
N SER A 92 4.72 12.95 -5.25
CA SER A 92 5.62 12.80 -6.40
C SER A 92 5.65 11.39 -7.00
N GLU A 93 5.26 10.39 -6.22
CA GLU A 93 5.19 9.00 -6.63
C GLU A 93 3.85 8.78 -7.36
N THR A 94 3.93 8.29 -8.59
CA THR A 94 2.82 8.40 -9.57
C THR A 94 1.72 7.35 -9.34
N ARG A 95 2.01 6.31 -8.54
CA ARG A 95 1.05 5.26 -8.18
C ARG A 95 1.31 4.75 -6.77
N PHE A 96 0.29 4.78 -5.93
CA PHE A 96 0.28 4.14 -4.61
C PHE A 96 -0.59 2.91 -4.63
N GLN A 97 -0.11 1.85 -3.99
CA GLN A 97 -0.96 0.78 -3.50
C GLN A 97 -0.82 0.72 -1.98
N VAL A 98 -1.88 1.00 -1.24
CA VAL A 98 -1.87 0.85 0.22
C VAL A 98 -2.72 -0.36 0.59
N ALA A 99 -2.09 -1.42 1.10
CA ALA A 99 -2.78 -2.60 1.62
C ALA A 99 -2.92 -2.52 3.14
N PHE A 100 -4.14 -2.64 3.64
CA PHE A 100 -4.42 -2.63 5.08
C PHE A 100 -4.85 -4.00 5.58
N LEU A 101 -4.14 -4.49 6.60
CA LEU A 101 -4.41 -5.76 7.26
C LEU A 101 -4.75 -5.49 8.72
N VAL A 102 -6.04 -5.54 9.05
CA VAL A 102 -6.55 -5.37 10.42
C VAL A 102 -7.52 -6.48 10.78
N PRO A 103 -7.38 -7.12 11.95
CA PRO A 103 -8.37 -8.07 12.45
C PRO A 103 -9.64 -7.34 12.96
N GLY A 104 -10.82 -7.89 12.67
CA GLY A 104 -12.09 -7.42 13.25
C GLY A 104 -12.85 -6.31 12.48
N MET A 105 -12.66 -6.22 11.15
CA MET A 105 -13.17 -5.12 10.30
C MET A 105 -14.67 -5.16 9.98
N GLU A 106 -15.54 -5.60 10.90
CA GLU A 106 -16.99 -5.47 10.68
C GLU A 106 -17.43 -3.99 10.62
N ASN A 107 -16.61 -3.05 11.12
CA ASN A 107 -16.95 -1.63 11.27
C ASN A 107 -15.94 -0.64 10.64
N PHE A 108 -14.92 -1.10 9.90
CA PHE A 108 -13.97 -0.17 9.26
C PHE A 108 -14.65 0.58 8.11
N SER A 109 -14.75 1.89 8.24
CA SER A 109 -15.44 2.78 7.29
C SER A 109 -14.47 3.73 6.58
N GLY A 110 -13.20 3.32 6.46
CA GLY A 110 -12.16 4.11 5.80
C GLY A 110 -12.65 4.73 4.49
N PRO A 111 -12.09 5.87 4.07
CA PRO A 111 -12.66 6.67 2.98
C PRO A 111 -12.85 5.79 1.73
N SER A 112 -14.04 5.80 1.12
CA SER A 112 -14.33 5.05 -0.11
C SER A 112 -13.57 5.62 -1.32
N GLY A 113 -13.12 6.87 -1.20
CA GLY A 113 -12.26 7.58 -2.14
C GLY A 113 -12.31 9.09 -1.88
N TYR A 114 -11.30 9.82 -2.32
CA TYR A 114 -11.28 11.28 -2.30
C TYR A 114 -10.30 11.83 -3.34
N SER A 115 -10.41 13.11 -3.70
CA SER A 115 -9.47 13.80 -4.58
C SER A 115 -8.85 14.98 -3.83
N GLU A 116 -7.52 15.06 -3.78
CA GLU A 116 -6.80 16.19 -3.17
C GLU A 116 -5.50 16.46 -3.95
N ASN A 117 -5.17 17.74 -4.18
CA ASN A 117 -3.95 18.17 -4.86
C ASN A 117 -3.71 17.54 -6.25
N GLY A 118 -4.77 17.31 -7.02
CA GLY A 118 -4.64 16.65 -8.32
C GLY A 118 -4.27 15.17 -8.21
N LEU A 119 -4.52 14.52 -7.07
CA LEU A 119 -4.44 13.06 -6.88
C LEU A 119 -5.82 12.53 -6.54
N GLN A 120 -6.24 11.47 -7.23
CA GLN A 120 -7.45 10.71 -6.96
C GLN A 120 -7.09 9.45 -6.17
N VAL A 121 -7.73 9.26 -5.02
CA VAL A 121 -7.63 8.09 -4.16
C VAL A 121 -8.91 7.28 -4.33
N ARG A 122 -8.79 6.00 -4.69
CA ARG A 122 -9.92 5.08 -4.82
C ARG A 122 -9.69 3.86 -3.93
N LEU A 123 -10.71 3.49 -3.17
CA LEU A 123 -10.73 2.20 -2.50
C LEU A 123 -11.09 1.10 -3.52
N ILE A 124 -10.25 0.09 -3.59
CA ILE A 124 -10.48 -1.18 -4.27
C ILE A 124 -10.87 -2.18 -3.16
N PRO A 125 -12.16 -2.50 -3.01
CA PRO A 125 -12.60 -3.43 -1.98
C PRO A 125 -12.12 -4.86 -2.31
N GLY A 126 -11.32 -5.45 -1.41
CA GLY A 126 -11.03 -6.89 -1.37
C GLY A 126 -11.72 -7.56 -0.18
N ASP A 127 -11.82 -8.90 -0.21
CA ASP A 127 -12.55 -9.66 0.83
C ASP A 127 -11.92 -9.54 2.24
N GLU A 128 -10.59 -9.32 2.34
CA GLU A 128 -9.86 -9.21 3.62
C GLU A 128 -8.81 -8.09 3.65
N VAL A 129 -8.59 -7.40 2.53
CA VAL A 129 -7.58 -6.34 2.36
C VAL A 129 -8.25 -5.13 1.74
N TYR A 130 -8.09 -3.97 2.38
CA TYR A 130 -8.43 -2.71 1.74
C TYR A 130 -7.23 -2.23 0.93
N GLU A 131 -7.43 -2.11 -0.38
CA GLU A 131 -6.43 -1.57 -1.29
C GLU A 131 -6.81 -0.16 -1.69
N TYR A 132 -5.90 0.79 -1.51
CA TYR A 132 -6.05 2.13 -2.04
C TYR A 132 -5.15 2.33 -3.24
N GLU A 133 -5.76 2.65 -4.37
CA GLU A 133 -5.04 3.14 -5.54
C GLU A 133 -5.06 4.66 -5.56
N VAL A 134 -3.88 5.28 -5.65
CA VAL A 134 -3.76 6.73 -5.83
C VAL A 134 -3.13 7.03 -7.18
N THR A 135 -3.83 7.81 -8.00
CA THR A 135 -3.41 8.22 -9.34
C THR A 135 -3.51 9.73 -9.49
N PRO A 136 -2.70 10.38 -10.34
CA PRO A 136 -2.94 11.75 -10.75
C PRO A 136 -4.38 11.89 -11.29
N ALA A 137 -5.12 12.88 -10.80
CA ALA A 137 -6.40 13.26 -11.35
C ALA A 137 -6.17 13.79 -12.77
N GLN A 138 -6.57 13.02 -13.78
CA GLN A 138 -6.58 13.52 -15.15
C GLN A 138 -7.69 14.57 -15.25
N GLY A 139 -7.29 15.82 -15.52
CA GLY A 139 -8.21 16.93 -15.80
C GLY A 139 -8.32 17.96 -14.68
N GLN A 140 -7.31 18.83 -14.59
CA GLN A 140 -7.62 20.25 -14.39
C GLN A 140 -7.65 20.87 -15.78
N PRO A 141 -8.81 21.18 -16.37
CA PRO A 141 -8.85 22.06 -17.52
C PRO A 141 -8.33 23.41 -17.03
N GLU A 142 -7.09 23.70 -17.39
CA GLU A 142 -6.67 25.07 -17.60
C GLU A 142 -7.73 25.71 -18.49
N ALA A 143 -8.38 26.75 -17.98
CA ALA A 143 -9.40 27.48 -18.72
C ALA A 143 -8.75 28.09 -19.96
N ALA A 144 -8.82 27.35 -21.07
CA ALA A 144 -8.68 27.87 -22.41
C ALA A 144 -10.02 27.58 -23.09
N ASP A 145 -10.71 28.66 -23.42
CA ASP A 145 -11.81 28.67 -24.37
C ASP A 145 -11.47 27.79 -25.57
N GLU A 146 -12.29 26.78 -25.87
CA GLU A 146 -12.66 26.41 -27.24
C GLU A 146 -13.78 25.34 -27.28
N GLU A 147 -14.59 25.46 -28.33
CA GLU A 147 -15.93 24.91 -28.58
C GLU A 147 -16.11 23.37 -28.54
N PRO A 148 -17.37 22.88 -28.43
CA PRO A 148 -17.65 21.45 -28.38
C PRO A 148 -17.53 20.83 -29.77
N SER A 149 -16.54 19.96 -29.96
CA SER A 149 -16.51 19.03 -31.10
C SER A 149 -16.83 17.61 -30.64
N ASN A 150 -17.82 17.07 -31.34
CA ASN A 150 -18.50 15.81 -31.13
C ASN A 150 -17.69 14.64 -31.70
N SER A 151 -17.32 13.65 -30.88
CA SER A 151 -17.07 12.28 -31.35
C SER A 151 -17.02 11.27 -30.18
N SER A 152 -17.80 10.20 -30.36
CA SER A 152 -17.74 8.89 -29.69
C SER A 152 -17.40 7.86 -30.78
N PRO A 153 -17.20 6.56 -30.48
CA PRO A 153 -16.55 5.87 -29.35
C PRO A 153 -15.47 4.87 -29.86
N GLU A 154 -14.69 4.16 -29.00
CA GLU A 154 -14.30 2.73 -29.20
C GLU A 154 -13.38 2.15 -28.10
N GLU A 155 -13.33 0.82 -28.06
CA GLU A 155 -13.07 -0.12 -26.95
C GLU A 155 -11.59 -0.50 -26.63
N GLU A 156 -11.49 -1.35 -25.60
CA GLU A 156 -10.49 -2.40 -25.31
C GLU A 156 -9.15 -2.06 -24.61
N SER A 157 -9.05 -2.49 -23.35
CA SER A 157 -7.84 -3.12 -22.79
C SER A 157 -8.20 -3.90 -21.50
N GLY A 158 -8.92 -5.00 -21.67
CA GLY A 158 -9.23 -5.95 -20.59
C GLY A 158 -8.32 -7.18 -20.72
N GLY A 159 -7.28 -7.29 -19.90
CA GLY A 159 -6.48 -8.52 -19.89
C GLY A 159 -5.28 -8.54 -18.94
N ILE A 160 -4.64 -7.41 -18.67
CA ILE A 160 -3.39 -7.39 -17.90
C ILE A 160 -3.65 -7.49 -16.39
N GLY A 161 -4.71 -6.85 -15.88
CA GLY A 161 -5.01 -6.86 -14.44
C GLY A 161 -5.37 -8.24 -13.88
N LEU A 162 -5.98 -9.11 -14.69
CA LEU A 162 -6.44 -10.42 -14.24
C LEU A 162 -5.30 -11.43 -14.10
N ILE A 163 -4.23 -11.28 -14.90
CA ILE A 163 -3.05 -12.15 -14.85
C ILE A 163 -2.22 -11.85 -13.59
N VAL A 164 -2.04 -10.58 -13.23
CA VAL A 164 -1.31 -10.17 -12.02
C VAL A 164 -2.03 -10.65 -10.76
N LEU A 165 -3.37 -10.56 -10.73
CA LEU A 165 -4.19 -11.05 -9.62
C LEU A 165 -4.03 -12.57 -9.40
N LEU A 166 -3.97 -13.35 -10.48
CA LEU A 166 -3.78 -14.81 -10.39
C LEU A 166 -2.40 -15.19 -9.84
N ILE A 167 -1.36 -14.40 -10.13
CA ILE A 167 0.00 -14.65 -9.62
C ILE A 167 0.08 -14.38 -8.11
N ILE A 168 -0.57 -13.32 -7.63
CA ILE A 168 -0.63 -13.00 -6.20
C ILE A 168 -1.40 -14.08 -5.42
N ILE A 169 -2.52 -14.55 -5.96
CA ILE A 169 -3.30 -15.63 -5.33
C ILE A 169 -2.50 -16.95 -5.31
N ALA A 170 -1.82 -17.29 -6.40
CA ALA A 170 -1.01 -18.51 -6.47
C ALA A 170 0.18 -18.48 -5.50
N SER A 171 0.84 -17.33 -5.35
CA SER A 171 1.95 -17.17 -4.40
C SER A 171 1.49 -17.24 -2.95
N LEU A 172 0.35 -16.62 -2.59
CA LEU A 172 -0.23 -16.71 -1.25
C LEU A 172 -0.70 -18.13 -0.89
N ALA A 173 -1.28 -18.87 -1.85
CA ALA A 173 -1.67 -20.27 -1.65
C ALA A 173 -0.45 -21.16 -1.33
N SER A 174 0.67 -20.94 -2.01
CA SER A 174 1.92 -21.68 -1.74
C SER A 174 2.49 -21.38 -0.35
N LEU A 175 2.39 -20.13 0.12
CA LEU A 175 2.83 -19.73 1.46
C LEU A 175 1.96 -20.36 2.55
N GLY A 176 0.64 -20.42 2.32
CA GLY A 176 -0.31 -21.07 3.23
C GLY A 176 -0.04 -22.58 3.40
N VAL A 177 0.33 -23.28 2.32
CA VAL A 177 0.71 -24.70 2.38
C VAL A 177 1.99 -24.90 3.20
N VAL A 178 3.00 -24.03 3.04
CA VAL A 178 4.27 -24.09 3.80
C VAL A 178 4.03 -23.84 5.30
N ILE A 179 3.22 -22.83 5.64
CA ILE A 179 2.87 -22.53 7.04
C ILE A 179 2.05 -23.67 7.66
N GLY A 180 1.11 -24.24 6.90
CA GLY A 180 0.34 -25.42 7.31
C GLY A 180 1.22 -26.64 7.56
N TRP A 181 2.20 -26.90 6.68
CA TRP A 181 3.18 -27.97 6.86
C TRP A 181 4.07 -27.77 8.09
N LEU A 182 4.56 -26.55 8.32
CA LEU A 182 5.36 -26.23 9.51
C LEU A 182 4.57 -26.40 10.81
N ARG A 183 3.28 -26.07 10.83
CA ARG A 183 2.40 -26.29 11.99
C ARG A 183 2.06 -27.77 12.20
N CYS A 184 1.79 -28.53 11.15
CA CYS A 184 1.52 -29.98 11.26
C CYS A 184 2.79 -30.79 11.60
N GLY A 185 3.96 -30.40 11.09
CA GLY A 185 5.23 -31.04 11.41
C GLY A 185 5.64 -30.91 12.88
N LYS A 186 5.27 -29.80 13.55
CA LYS A 186 5.50 -29.62 15.00
C LYS A 186 4.61 -30.53 15.87
N LYS A 187 3.38 -30.86 15.45
CA LYS A 187 2.49 -31.72 16.25
C LYS A 187 2.89 -33.20 16.25
N LYS A 188 3.55 -33.70 15.20
CA LYS A 188 4.00 -35.11 15.14
C LYS A 188 5.17 -35.44 16.08
N LYS A 189 5.91 -34.46 16.61
CA LYS A 189 7.03 -34.70 17.53
C LYS A 189 6.62 -34.88 18.99
N ASN A 190 5.35 -34.65 19.34
CA ASN A 190 4.84 -34.74 20.71
C ASN A 190 3.89 -35.93 20.95
N CYS A 191 3.86 -36.93 20.06
CA CYS A 191 3.04 -38.15 20.23
C CYS A 191 3.88 -39.44 20.31
N GLN A 192 5.18 -39.34 20.60
CA GLN A 192 5.97 -40.48 21.06
C GLN A 192 6.45 -40.20 22.48
N GLU A 193 5.56 -40.42 23.45
CA GLU A 193 5.86 -40.82 24.82
C GLU A 193 4.64 -41.56 25.38
#